data_AF-A0A2V3U826-F1
#
_entry.id   AF-A0A2V3U826-F1
#
_cell.length_a   1.000
_cell.length_b   1.000
_cell.length_c   1.000
_cell.angle_alpha   90.00
_cell.angle_beta   90.00
_cell.angle_gamma   90.00
#
_symmetry.space_group_name_H-M   'P 1'
#
loop_
_entity.id
_entity.type
_entity.pdbx_description
1 polymer ?
#
loop_
_entity_poly.entity_id
_entity_poly.type
_entity_poly.pdbx_seq_one_letter_code
_entity_poly.pdbx_strand_id
1 'polypeptide(L)' 'MQTAARSMTFPEFVRFRAERGVADAILEAARKRRTSTSEYLRHALRAQLVADGVNLPPLDALSHREAA' A
#
# COMPACT_ATOMS: atom_id res chain seq x y z
N MET A 1 26.97 1.56 -7.30
CA MET A 1 25.80 0.65 -7.25
C MET A 1 24.58 1.48 -7.61
N GLN A 2 24.03 1.32 -8.81
CA GLN A 2 22.90 2.11 -9.29
C GLN A 2 21.62 1.33 -8.97
N THR A 3 21.01 1.62 -7.82
CA THR A 3 19.70 1.05 -7.47
C THR A 3 18.68 1.77 -8.32
N ALA A 4 18.27 1.16 -9.43
CA ALA A 4 17.13 1.63 -10.21
C ALA A 4 15.90 1.62 -9.30
N ALA A 5 15.52 2.79 -8.79
CA ALA A 5 14.28 2.97 -8.06
C ALA A 5 13.14 2.79 -9.08
N ARG A 6 12.61 1.56 -9.16
CA ARG A 6 11.41 1.24 -9.92
C ARG A 6 10.28 2.06 -9.31
N SER A 7 9.94 3.19 -9.93
CA SER A 7 8.89 4.08 -9.44
C SER A 7 7.56 3.34 -9.54
N MET A 8 7.11 2.78 -8.42
CA MET A 8 5.77 2.23 -8.32
C MET A 8 4.78 3.40 -8.32
N THR A 9 4.23 3.71 -9.49
CA THR A 9 3.23 4.78 -9.64
C THR A 9 1.88 4.26 -9.15
N PHE A 10 1.45 4.72 -7.97
CA PHE A 10 0.10 4.45 -7.45
C PHE A 10 -0.80 5.64 -7.77
N PRO A 11 -1.74 5.52 -8.75
CA PRO A 11 -2.49 6.68 -9.25
C PRO A 11 -3.70 7.08 -8.39
N GLU A 12 -4.08 6.26 -7.42
CA GLU A 12 -5.31 6.44 -6.63
C GLU A 12 -5.03 6.81 -5.18
N PHE A 13 -5.90 7.65 -4.61
CA PHE A 13 -5.87 8.04 -3.20
C PHE A 13 -7.11 7.54 -2.48
N VAL A 14 -6.91 6.90 -1.33
CA VAL A 14 -7.99 6.54 -0.39
C VAL A 14 -7.89 7.45 0.83
N ARG A 15 -9.00 8.11 1.17
CA ARG A 15 -9.12 8.97 2.36
C ARG A 15 -10.29 8.52 3.19
N PHE A 16 -10.12 8.45 4.51
CA PHE A 16 -11.18 8.12 5.45
C PHE A 16 -11.08 9.00 6.69
N ARG A 17 -12.23 9.24 7.34
CA ARG A 17 -12.25 9.73 8.72
C ARG A 17 -12.02 8.54 9.64
N ALA A 18 -11.26 8.75 10.70
CA ALA A 18 -10.91 7.71 11.65
C ALA A 18 -11.18 8.17 13.09
N GLU A 19 -11.37 7.20 13.97
CA GLU A 19 -11.47 7.40 15.40
C GLU A 19 -10.16 7.94 15.96
N ARG A 20 -10.24 8.55 17.15
CA ARG A 20 -9.07 9.06 17.86
C ARG A 20 -8.07 7.93 18.11
N GLY A 21 -6.80 8.15 17.77
CA GLY A 21 -5.69 7.22 18.03
C GLY A 21 -5.42 6.21 16.92
N VAL A 22 -6.29 6.09 15.91
CA VAL A 22 -6.07 5.16 14.78
C VAL A 22 -4.80 5.51 13.99
N ALA A 23 -4.53 6.80 13.77
CA ALA A 23 -3.33 7.25 13.06
C ALA A 23 -2.03 6.82 13.78
N ASP A 24 -1.99 6.94 15.11
CA ASP A 24 -0.83 6.53 15.91
C ASP A 24 -0.65 5.01 15.90
N ALA A 25 -1.76 4.25 16.01
CA ALA A 25 -1.72 2.80 15.92
C ALA A 25 -1.18 2.31 14.57
N ILE A 26 -1.58 2.97 13.47
CA ILE A 26 -1.05 2.70 12.13
C ILE A 26 0.46 2.98 12.07
N LEU A 27 0.90 4.13 12.60
CA LEU A 27 2.31 4.51 12.62
C LEU A 27 3.15 3.47 13.38
N GLU A 28 2.69 3.07 14.57
CA GLU A 28 3.35 2.06 15.39
C GLU A 28 3.40 0.69 14.71
N ALA A 29 2.33 0.29 14.03
CA ALA A 29 2.30 -0.97 13.28
C ALA A 29 3.27 -0.96 12.09
N ALA A 30 3.34 0.14 11.34
CA ALA A 30 4.28 0.31 10.25
C ALA A 30 5.74 0.26 10.74
N ARG A 31 6.04 0.92 11.87
CA ARG A 31 7.36 0.87 12.53
C ARG A 31 7.76 -0.54 12.91
N LYS A 32 6.88 -1.30 13.56
CA LYS A 32 7.12 -2.70 13.94
C LYS A 32 7.46 -3.59 12.74
N ARG A 33 6.88 -3.29 11.56
CA ARG A 33 7.13 -4.01 10.31
C ARG A 33 8.27 -3.45 9.46
N ARG A 34 8.90 -2.35 9.89
CA ARG A 34 9.96 -1.63 9.15
C ARG A 34 9.53 -1.21 7.73
N THR A 35 8.25 -0.87 7.57
CA THR A 35 7.68 -0.38 6.29
C THR A 35 7.18 1.05 6.45
N SER A 36 6.92 1.73 5.33
CA SER A 36 6.20 3.02 5.40
C SER A 36 4.74 2.83 5.83
N THR A 37 4.09 3.88 6.36
CA THR A 37 2.66 3.86 6.70
C THR A 37 1.79 3.50 5.49
N SER A 38 2.06 4.09 4.33
CA SER A 38 1.29 3.85 3.10
C SER A 38 1.45 2.42 2.60
N GLU A 39 2.66 1.87 2.69
CA GLU A 39 2.94 0.48 2.33
C GLU A 39 2.26 -0.49 3.30
N TYR A 40 2.38 -0.25 4.60
CA TYR A 40 1.71 -1.04 5.63
C TYR A 40 0.19 -1.09 5.38
N LEU A 41 -0.44 0.08 5.22
CA LEU A 41 -1.87 0.18 4.95
C LEU A 41 -2.26 -0.51 3.65
N ARG A 42 -1.47 -0.36 2.59
CA ARG A 42 -1.74 -1.04 1.31
C ARG A 42 -1.75 -2.56 1.49
N HIS A 43 -0.75 -3.12 2.16
CA HIS A 43 -0.70 -4.57 2.37
C HIS A 43 -1.82 -5.05 3.29
N ALA A 44 -2.09 -4.36 4.39
CA ALA A 44 -3.14 -4.71 5.34
C ALA A 44 -4.54 -4.66 4.68
N LEU A 45 -4.84 -3.55 3.99
CA LEU A 45 -6.12 -3.36 3.29
C LEU A 45 -6.31 -4.40 2.19
N ARG A 46 -5.28 -4.65 1.38
CA ARG A 46 -5.36 -5.68 0.33
C ARG A 46 -5.56 -7.08 0.90
N ALA A 47 -4.85 -7.43 1.97
CA ALA A 47 -5.03 -8.72 2.63
C ALA A 47 -6.46 -8.90 3.16
N GLN A 48 -7.02 -7.86 3.78
CA GLN A 48 -8.40 -7.89 4.27
C GLN A 48 -9.41 -8.04 3.12
N LEU A 49 -9.30 -7.23 2.07
CA LEU A 49 -10.19 -7.31 0.90
C LEU A 49 -10.15 -8.69 0.23
N VAL A 50 -8.96 -9.29 0.11
CA VAL A 50 -8.82 -10.65 -0.42
C VAL A 50 -9.46 -11.68 0.52
N ALA A 51 -9.30 -11.53 1.83
CA ALA A 51 -9.96 -12.39 2.82
C ALA A 51 -11.49 -12.27 2.74
N ASP A 52 -12.01 -11.09 2.40
CA ASP A 52 -13.42 -10.83 2.15
C ASP A 52 -13.90 -11.32 0.76
N GLY A 53 -13.02 -11.95 -0.04
CA GLY A 53 -13.34 -12.51 -1.36
C GLY A 53 -13.26 -11.51 -2.52
N VAL A 54 -12.72 -10.30 -2.29
CA VAL A 54 -12.55 -9.29 -3.34
C VAL A 54 -11.33 -9.59 -4.18
N ASN A 55 -11.53 -9.74 -5.50
CA ASN A 55 -10.42 -9.91 -6.44
C ASN A 55 -9.77 -8.55 -6.74
N LEU A 56 -8.46 -8.43 -6.46
CA LEU A 56 -7.71 -7.19 -6.65
C LEU A 56 -6.61 -7.35 -7.71
N PRO A 57 -6.35 -6.33 -8.55
CA PRO A 57 -5.30 -6.39 -9.57
C PRO A 57 -3.92 -6.56 -8.92
N PRO A 58 -2.97 -7.29 -9.54
CA PRO A 58 -1.62 -7.49 -8.98
C PRO A 58 -0.87 -6.16 -8.74
N LEU A 59 -0.05 -6.09 -7.69
CA LEU A 59 0.72 -4.89 -7.34
C LEU A 59 1.81 -4.57 -8.37
N ASP A 60 2.38 -5.61 -9.00
CA ASP A 60 3.48 -5.46 -9.98
C ASP A 60 2.98 -5.12 -11.38
N ALA A 61 1.68 -5.26 -11.65
CA ALA A 61 1.09 -5.02 -12.96
C ALA A 61 1.18 -3.53 -13.40
N LEU A 62 1.32 -2.60 -12.44
CA LEU A 62 1.51 -1.18 -12.74
C LEU A 62 2.90 -0.85 -13.31
N SER A 63 3.84 -1.81 -13.29
CA SER A 63 5.15 -1.67 -13.94
C SER A 63 5.09 -1.89 -15.47
N HIS A 64 3.97 -2.38 -16.01
CA HIS A 64 3.80 -2.69 -17.44
C HIS A 64 2.95 -1.66 -18.18
N ARG A 65 3.04 -0.37 -17.84
CA ARG A 65 2.74 0.65 -18.84
C ARG A 65 4.01 0.82 -19.68
N GLU A 66 4.23 -0.13 -20.57
CA GLU A 66 5.29 -0.07 -21.58
C GLU A 66 5.14 1.20 -22.39
N ALA A 67 6.29 1.76 -22.74
CA ALA A 67 6.46 2.82 -23.68
C ALA A 67 5.72 2.49 -24.99
N ALA A 68 4.83 3.39 -25.40
CA ALA A 68 4.30 3.49 -26.75
C ALA A 68 4.34 4.97 -27.15
#